data_AF-A0A0P1IS75-F1
#
_entry.id   AF-A0A0P1IS75-F1
#
_cell.length_a   1.000
_cell.length_b   1.000
_cell.length_c   1.000
_cell.angle_alpha   90.00
_cell.angle_beta   90.00
_cell.angle_gamma   90.00
#
_symmetry.space_group_name_H-M   'P 1'
#
loop_
_entity.id
_entity.type
_entity.pdbx_description
1 polymer ?
#
loop_
_entity_poly.entity_id
_entity_poly.type
_entity_poly.pdbx_seq_one_letter_code
_entity_poly.pdbx_strand_id
1 'polypeptide(L)'
;MKTIIVFGFALGMEAVLKRPKFEFRQAQAAFDLMELVKSQDDQTLAKIGGADLVEVVRTHHCRFASETYEDCYSNLAGIALEEADNCALAMAILVANDLQRGLWAGSSVEFADLCLDGLKSAPNELRSAVLRGLDAEIDFPFQVTYPMPERILPNVCRLTFELEQVLPSLCSIAREMDEAARKSVSRADYGADADRHFEALNEVLDRETCLFDKEERWLPAEAVGLVSHVSGNSSFVHCTALLLANAVQTGDFYSDFSFRWMQHATYYNSMIERFRAPIIAGVRYLYETDCEFLSLEEREEFDPVLFPEKMIGAKVDLELLPAPG
;
A
#
# COMPACT_ATOMS: atom_id res chain seq x y z
N MET A 1 28.52 -24.46 -1.62
CA MET A 1 27.78 -24.11 -2.86
C MET A 1 26.61 -25.06 -3.01
N LYS A 2 25.38 -24.57 -2.80
CA LYS A 2 24.19 -25.26 -3.28
C LYS A 2 24.01 -24.82 -4.74
N THR A 3 24.04 -25.74 -5.68
CA THR A 3 23.69 -25.44 -7.08
C THR A 3 22.17 -25.33 -7.14
N ILE A 4 21.64 -24.11 -7.25
CA ILE A 4 20.23 -23.88 -7.57
C ILE A 4 20.11 -24.06 -9.09
N ILE A 5 19.34 -25.06 -9.51
CA ILE A 5 19.04 -25.29 -10.93
C ILE A 5 17.79 -24.46 -11.24
N VAL A 6 17.97 -23.37 -12.00
CA VAL A 6 16.85 -22.55 -12.48
C VAL A 6 16.16 -23.33 -13.61
N PHE A 7 14.98 -23.89 -13.32
CA PHE A 7 14.16 -24.56 -14.33
C PHE A 7 13.29 -23.52 -15.06
N GLY A 8 13.80 -22.99 -16.19
CA GLY A 8 13.00 -22.19 -17.09
C GLY A 8 12.01 -23.05 -17.87
N PHE A 9 10.72 -23.03 -17.51
CA PHE A 9 9.67 -23.53 -18.39
C PHE A 9 9.46 -22.53 -19.52
N ALA A 10 9.85 -22.89 -20.75
CA ALA A 10 9.58 -22.10 -21.94
C ALA A 10 8.07 -22.09 -22.25
N LEU A 11 7.33 -21.19 -21.61
CA LEU A 11 6.00 -20.78 -22.06
C LEU A 11 6.15 -20.11 -23.44
N GLY A 12 5.22 -20.33 -24.36
CA GLY A 12 5.29 -19.74 -25.70
C GLY A 12 5.50 -18.23 -25.66
N MET A 13 6.50 -17.72 -26.42
CA MET A 13 6.98 -16.34 -26.39
C MET A 13 5.89 -15.26 -26.44
N GLU A 14 4.74 -15.55 -27.06
CA GLU A 14 3.63 -14.60 -27.21
C GLU A 14 2.86 -14.36 -25.90
N ALA A 15 2.82 -15.35 -25.00
CA ALA A 15 2.22 -15.22 -23.66
C ALA A 15 3.11 -14.44 -22.69
N VAL A 16 4.43 -14.43 -22.93
CA VAL A 16 5.42 -13.70 -22.12
C VAL A 16 5.32 -12.19 -22.32
N LEU A 17 4.80 -11.71 -23.46
CA LEU A 17 4.78 -10.27 -23.73
C LEU A 17 3.66 -9.52 -22.98
N LYS A 18 2.50 -10.14 -22.75
CA LYS A 18 1.37 -9.46 -22.09
C LYS A 18 1.49 -9.54 -20.56
N ARG A 19 1.35 -8.40 -19.89
CA ARG A 19 1.24 -8.36 -18.42
C ARG A 19 0.01 -9.14 -17.97
N PRO A 20 0.06 -9.80 -16.80
CA PRO A 20 -1.12 -10.39 -16.22
C PRO A 20 -2.16 -9.31 -15.92
N LYS A 21 -3.42 -9.73 -15.87
CA LYS A 21 -4.46 -8.94 -15.20
C LYS A 21 -4.20 -9.05 -13.70
N PHE A 22 -4.16 -7.92 -13.01
CA PHE A 22 -3.96 -7.88 -11.57
C PHE A 22 -5.28 -7.71 -10.84
N GLU A 23 -5.44 -8.44 -9.75
CA GLU A 23 -6.35 -8.02 -8.68
C GLU A 23 -5.75 -6.82 -7.94
N PHE A 24 -6.56 -6.05 -7.20
CA PHE A 24 -6.11 -4.82 -6.56
C PHE A 24 -4.86 -5.04 -5.70
N ARG A 25 -4.84 -6.07 -4.85
CA ARG A 25 -3.68 -6.34 -3.97
C ARG A 25 -2.41 -6.64 -4.74
N GLN A 26 -2.52 -7.38 -5.83
CA GLN A 26 -1.38 -7.71 -6.69
C GLN A 26 -0.87 -6.48 -7.42
N ALA A 27 -1.78 -5.64 -7.95
CA ALA A 27 -1.43 -4.36 -8.55
C ALA A 27 -0.75 -3.44 -7.54
N GLN A 28 -1.31 -3.32 -6.34
CA GLN A 28 -0.78 -2.49 -5.26
C GLN A 28 0.61 -2.96 -4.83
N ALA A 29 0.81 -4.26 -4.62
CA ALA A 29 2.11 -4.80 -4.24
C ALA A 29 3.17 -4.57 -5.34
N ALA A 30 2.81 -4.79 -6.60
CA ALA A 30 3.69 -4.47 -7.72
C ALA A 30 4.01 -2.96 -7.79
N PHE A 31 3.01 -2.10 -7.59
CA PHE A 31 3.18 -0.64 -7.55
C PHE A 31 4.18 -0.21 -6.48
N ASP A 32 4.02 -0.70 -5.25
CA ASP A 32 4.87 -0.33 -4.11
C ASP A 32 6.33 -0.68 -4.38
N LEU A 33 6.58 -1.90 -4.87
CA LEU A 33 7.92 -2.36 -5.23
C LEU A 33 8.52 -1.52 -6.36
N MET A 34 7.76 -1.26 -7.42
CA MET A 34 8.23 -0.47 -8.56
C MET A 34 8.60 0.96 -8.15
N GLU A 35 7.77 1.64 -7.36
CA GLU A 35 8.04 3.01 -6.93
C GLU A 35 9.25 3.10 -6.00
N LEU A 36 9.38 2.15 -5.07
CA LEU A 36 10.56 2.08 -4.19
C LEU A 36 11.85 1.85 -4.97
N VAL A 37 11.86 0.92 -5.92
CA VAL A 37 13.04 0.64 -6.75
C VAL A 37 13.35 1.82 -7.68
N LYS A 38 12.33 2.46 -8.28
CA LYS A 38 12.51 3.68 -9.08
C LYS A 38 12.99 4.87 -8.26
N SER A 39 12.79 4.90 -6.95
CA SER A 39 13.34 5.99 -6.13
C SER A 39 14.86 5.92 -5.96
N GLN A 40 15.47 4.76 -6.24
CA GLN A 40 16.92 4.58 -6.17
C GLN A 40 17.62 5.30 -7.31
N ASP A 41 18.86 5.74 -7.07
CA ASP A 41 19.68 6.34 -8.13
C ASP A 41 20.26 5.26 -9.06
N ASP A 42 20.60 5.67 -10.29
CA ASP A 42 21.09 4.75 -11.32
C ASP A 42 22.44 4.10 -10.97
N GLN A 43 23.28 4.73 -10.12
CA GLN A 43 24.54 4.12 -9.70
C GLN A 43 24.29 2.96 -8.72
N THR A 44 23.36 3.14 -7.79
CA THR A 44 22.92 2.10 -6.87
C THR A 44 22.32 0.91 -7.64
N LEU A 45 21.45 1.18 -8.62
CA LEU A 45 20.89 0.13 -9.49
C LEU A 45 22.00 -0.58 -10.29
N ALA A 46 22.87 0.17 -10.98
CA ALA A 46 23.95 -0.42 -11.75
C ALA A 46 24.92 -1.26 -10.90
N LYS A 47 25.12 -0.88 -9.63
CA LYS A 47 25.97 -1.63 -8.69
C LYS A 47 25.39 -3.01 -8.36
N ILE A 48 24.08 -3.16 -8.25
CA ILE A 48 23.45 -4.41 -7.81
C ILE A 48 23.07 -5.36 -8.96
N GLY A 49 22.69 -4.84 -10.13
CA GLY A 49 22.25 -5.67 -11.26
C GLY A 49 23.05 -5.47 -12.54
N GLY A 50 24.06 -4.60 -12.54
CA GLY A 50 24.76 -4.19 -13.76
C GLY A 50 24.02 -3.10 -14.54
N ALA A 51 24.63 -2.64 -15.64
CA ALA A 51 24.14 -1.50 -16.41
C ALA A 51 22.70 -1.68 -16.93
N ASP A 52 22.35 -2.91 -17.33
CA ASP A 52 21.03 -3.22 -17.89
C ASP A 52 19.90 -3.14 -16.84
N LEU A 53 20.22 -3.21 -15.54
CA LEU A 53 19.20 -3.07 -14.50
C LEU A 53 18.53 -1.70 -14.55
N VAL A 54 19.27 -0.65 -14.89
CA VAL A 54 18.72 0.69 -15.01
C VAL A 54 17.61 0.70 -16.07
N GLU A 55 17.86 0.10 -17.23
CA GLU A 55 16.84 -0.03 -18.28
C GLU A 55 15.63 -0.86 -17.81
N VAL A 56 15.89 -2.01 -17.16
CA VAL A 56 14.83 -2.87 -16.62
C VAL A 56 13.93 -2.12 -15.64
N VAL A 57 14.49 -1.34 -14.73
CA VAL A 57 13.73 -0.57 -13.74
C VAL A 57 12.99 0.61 -14.39
N ARG A 58 13.68 1.41 -15.21
CA ARG A 58 13.16 2.67 -15.74
C ARG A 58 12.18 2.47 -16.88
N THR A 59 12.49 1.56 -17.78
CA THR A 59 11.74 1.34 -19.03
C THR A 59 10.78 0.17 -18.90
N HIS A 60 11.22 -0.91 -18.25
CA HIS A 60 10.42 -2.13 -18.14
C HIS A 60 9.74 -2.29 -16.78
N HIS A 61 9.85 -1.29 -15.91
CA HIS A 61 9.18 -1.26 -14.62
C HIS A 61 9.50 -2.50 -13.77
N CYS A 62 10.78 -2.88 -13.69
CA CYS A 62 11.27 -4.07 -12.98
C CYS A 62 10.87 -5.41 -13.61
N ARG A 63 10.37 -5.43 -14.86
CA ARG A 63 10.01 -6.67 -15.56
C ARG A 63 11.13 -7.14 -16.48
N PHE A 64 11.62 -8.35 -16.27
CA PHE A 64 12.59 -8.99 -17.17
C PHE A 64 11.88 -9.61 -18.39
N ALA A 65 11.83 -8.88 -19.50
CA ALA A 65 11.08 -9.26 -20.70
C ALA A 65 11.90 -9.95 -21.80
N SER A 66 13.22 -10.09 -21.61
CA SER A 66 14.16 -10.56 -22.64
C SER A 66 15.28 -11.39 -22.01
N GLU A 67 15.75 -12.41 -22.73
CA GLU A 67 16.91 -13.23 -22.35
C GLU A 67 18.19 -12.41 -22.19
N THR A 68 18.28 -11.24 -22.85
CA THR A 68 19.42 -10.33 -22.73
C THR A 68 19.68 -9.84 -21.30
N TYR A 69 18.71 -9.97 -20.40
CA TYR A 69 18.84 -9.57 -19.00
C TYR A 69 19.25 -10.71 -18.06
N GLU A 70 19.69 -11.87 -18.58
CA GLU A 70 20.02 -13.07 -17.79
C GLU A 70 21.11 -12.79 -16.75
N ASP A 71 22.16 -12.07 -17.14
CA ASP A 71 23.25 -11.67 -16.26
C ASP A 71 22.75 -10.74 -15.14
N CYS A 72 21.84 -9.81 -15.48
CA CYS A 72 21.24 -8.90 -14.51
C CYS A 72 20.41 -9.65 -13.46
N TYR A 73 19.55 -10.57 -13.91
CA TYR A 73 18.77 -11.42 -13.01
C TYR A 73 19.68 -12.27 -12.12
N SER A 74 20.71 -12.90 -12.71
CA SER A 74 21.67 -13.75 -12.00
C SER A 74 22.45 -12.99 -10.93
N ASN A 75 22.83 -11.73 -11.19
CA ASN A 75 23.47 -10.85 -10.20
C ASN A 75 22.54 -10.55 -9.02
N LEU A 76 21.27 -10.22 -9.29
CA LEU A 76 20.28 -9.97 -8.24
C LEU A 76 20.03 -11.22 -7.38
N ALA A 77 19.90 -12.39 -8.02
CA ALA A 77 19.77 -13.66 -7.31
C ALA A 77 21.00 -13.94 -6.44
N GLY A 78 22.21 -13.68 -6.94
CA GLY A 78 23.45 -13.78 -6.16
C GLY A 78 23.44 -12.90 -4.91
N ILE A 79 23.04 -11.63 -5.05
CA ILE A 79 22.92 -10.69 -3.91
C ILE A 79 21.88 -11.18 -2.89
N ALA A 80 20.74 -11.70 -3.36
CA ALA A 80 19.72 -12.24 -2.46
C ALA A 80 20.20 -13.48 -1.69
N LEU A 81 21.09 -14.28 -2.27
CA LEU A 81 21.62 -15.52 -1.68
C LEU A 81 22.80 -15.33 -0.73
N GLU A 82 23.62 -14.30 -0.93
CA GLU A 82 24.90 -14.13 -0.23
C GLU A 82 24.82 -13.22 1.03
N GLU A 83 23.61 -12.93 1.52
CA GLU A 83 23.35 -12.17 2.76
C GLU A 83 24.14 -10.85 2.86
N ALA A 84 24.13 -10.06 1.78
CA ALA A 84 24.89 -8.82 1.67
C ALA A 84 24.01 -7.56 1.82
N ASP A 85 24.69 -6.42 1.96
CA ASP A 85 24.10 -5.10 1.74
C ASP A 85 23.26 -5.12 0.44
N ASN A 86 22.07 -4.52 0.46
CA ASN A 86 21.11 -4.46 -0.65
C ASN A 86 20.30 -5.73 -0.93
N CYS A 87 20.35 -6.79 -0.11
CA CYS A 87 19.53 -7.98 -0.37
C CYS A 87 18.02 -7.66 -0.41
N ALA A 88 17.51 -6.77 0.46
CA ALA A 88 16.12 -6.33 0.42
C ALA A 88 15.75 -5.59 -0.87
N LEU A 89 16.67 -4.81 -1.44
CA LEU A 89 16.45 -4.10 -2.71
C LEU A 89 16.47 -5.08 -3.89
N ALA A 90 17.39 -6.06 -3.87
CA ALA A 90 17.41 -7.14 -4.86
C ALA A 90 16.12 -7.97 -4.80
N MET A 91 15.66 -8.31 -3.59
CA MET A 91 14.38 -8.98 -3.37
C MET A 91 13.20 -8.17 -3.92
N ALA A 92 13.18 -6.85 -3.70
CA ALA A 92 12.11 -6.02 -4.23
C ALA A 92 12.01 -6.08 -5.76
N ILE A 93 13.14 -6.11 -6.46
CA ILE A 93 13.18 -6.24 -7.93
C ILE A 93 12.71 -7.63 -8.36
N LEU A 94 13.19 -8.69 -7.70
CA LEU A 94 12.84 -10.08 -8.02
C LEU A 94 11.34 -10.32 -7.83
N VAL A 95 10.77 -9.90 -6.70
CA VAL A 95 9.33 -10.01 -6.44
C VAL A 95 8.50 -9.16 -7.43
N ALA A 96 8.96 -7.94 -7.76
CA ALA A 96 8.27 -7.11 -8.77
C ALA A 96 8.26 -7.76 -10.16
N ASN A 97 9.34 -8.47 -10.51
CA ASN A 97 9.40 -9.25 -11.74
C ASN A 97 8.41 -10.42 -11.72
N ASP A 98 8.37 -11.15 -10.62
CA ASP A 98 7.56 -12.37 -10.47
C ASP A 98 6.07 -12.05 -10.52
N LEU A 99 5.63 -11.00 -9.82
CA LEU A 99 4.26 -10.47 -9.90
C LEU A 99 3.88 -10.08 -11.35
N GLN A 100 4.81 -9.52 -12.11
CA GLN A 100 4.60 -9.14 -13.51
C GLN A 100 4.80 -10.28 -14.52
N ARG A 101 5.09 -11.51 -14.05
CA ARG A 101 5.39 -12.68 -14.89
C ARG A 101 6.47 -12.40 -15.92
N GLY A 102 7.63 -11.92 -15.47
CA GLY A 102 8.82 -11.87 -16.32
C GLY A 102 9.40 -13.25 -16.62
N LEU A 103 10.40 -13.29 -17.50
CA LEU A 103 10.95 -14.51 -18.10
C LEU A 103 11.55 -15.51 -17.09
N TRP A 104 12.00 -15.03 -15.92
CA TRP A 104 12.59 -15.83 -14.85
C TRP A 104 11.76 -15.84 -13.55
N ALA A 105 10.44 -15.75 -13.67
CA ALA A 105 9.56 -15.73 -12.50
C ALA A 105 9.48 -17.07 -11.76
N GLY A 106 9.26 -17.02 -10.44
CA GLY A 106 8.89 -18.16 -9.60
C GLY A 106 9.97 -18.62 -8.62
N SER A 107 10.91 -17.74 -8.26
CA SER A 107 11.98 -18.07 -7.29
C SER A 107 12.06 -17.10 -6.11
N SER A 108 11.27 -16.02 -6.11
CA SER A 108 11.34 -14.98 -5.09
C SER A 108 11.08 -15.51 -3.66
N VAL A 109 10.12 -16.43 -3.47
CA VAL A 109 9.81 -17.01 -2.15
C VAL A 109 11.01 -17.78 -1.58
N GLU A 110 11.72 -18.55 -2.40
CA GLU A 110 12.91 -19.29 -1.95
C GLU A 110 14.07 -18.35 -1.60
N PHE A 111 14.24 -17.26 -2.36
CA PHE A 111 15.23 -16.23 -2.06
C PHE A 111 14.89 -15.45 -0.79
N ALA A 112 13.62 -15.20 -0.51
CA ALA A 112 13.18 -14.48 0.68
C ALA A 112 13.54 -15.22 1.98
N ASP A 113 13.39 -16.55 1.99
CA ASP A 113 13.83 -17.40 3.11
C ASP A 113 15.33 -17.27 3.39
N LEU A 114 16.14 -17.00 2.35
CA LEU A 114 17.60 -16.87 2.44
C LEU A 114 18.06 -15.43 2.71
N CYS A 115 17.26 -14.41 2.38
CA CYS A 115 17.52 -12.99 2.68
C CYS A 115 16.82 -12.53 3.99
N LEU A 116 16.42 -13.45 4.87
CA LEU A 116 15.61 -13.14 6.05
C LEU A 116 16.21 -12.03 6.94
N ASP A 117 17.50 -12.11 7.26
CA ASP A 117 18.12 -11.13 8.15
C ASP A 117 18.28 -9.75 7.48
N GLY A 118 18.56 -9.72 6.18
CA GLY A 118 18.55 -8.46 5.44
C GLY A 118 17.16 -7.85 5.34
N LEU A 119 16.11 -8.65 5.14
CA LEU A 119 14.72 -8.18 5.21
C LEU A 119 14.37 -7.63 6.59
N LYS A 120 14.76 -8.28 7.69
CA LYS A 120 14.54 -7.75 9.05
C LYS A 120 15.15 -6.37 9.24
N SER A 121 16.38 -6.19 8.75
CA SER A 121 17.14 -4.93 8.90
C SER A 121 16.72 -3.81 7.94
N ALA A 122 15.93 -4.14 6.90
CA ALA A 122 15.51 -3.18 5.90
C ALA A 122 14.56 -2.10 6.47
N PRO A 123 14.53 -0.90 5.86
CA PRO A 123 13.51 0.11 6.18
C PRO A 123 12.09 -0.46 6.08
N ASN A 124 11.18 0.02 6.91
CA ASN A 124 9.79 -0.49 7.00
C ASN A 124 9.10 -0.51 5.63
N GLU A 125 9.22 0.56 4.85
CA GLU A 125 8.62 0.67 3.52
C GLU A 125 9.08 -0.45 2.58
N LEU A 126 10.41 -0.66 2.49
CA LEU A 126 10.98 -1.71 1.64
C LEU A 126 10.63 -3.11 2.13
N ARG A 127 10.72 -3.34 3.45
CA ARG A 127 10.38 -4.63 4.06
C ARG A 127 8.89 -4.96 3.85
N SER A 128 8.00 -4.02 4.11
CA SER A 128 6.55 -4.18 3.91
C SER A 128 6.23 -4.49 2.46
N ALA A 129 6.76 -3.71 1.51
CA ALA A 129 6.52 -3.92 0.09
C ALA A 129 6.99 -5.30 -0.40
N VAL A 130 8.17 -5.77 0.02
CA VAL A 130 8.66 -7.12 -0.31
C VAL A 130 7.74 -8.19 0.26
N LEU A 131 7.41 -8.13 1.55
CA LEU A 131 6.57 -9.15 2.20
C LEU A 131 5.18 -9.22 1.58
N ARG A 132 4.58 -8.07 1.22
CA ARG A 132 3.28 -8.02 0.54
C ARG A 132 3.32 -8.54 -0.88
N GLY A 133 4.40 -8.26 -1.60
CA GLY A 133 4.59 -8.84 -2.92
C GLY A 133 4.68 -10.36 -2.86
N LEU A 134 5.37 -10.91 -1.86
CA LEU A 134 5.42 -12.35 -1.61
C LEU A 134 4.05 -12.92 -1.22
N ASP A 135 3.29 -12.23 -0.36
CA ASP A 135 1.92 -12.65 -0.03
C ASP A 135 1.03 -12.69 -1.30
N ALA A 136 1.13 -11.67 -2.16
CA ALA A 136 0.35 -11.56 -3.40
C ALA A 136 0.73 -12.58 -4.49
N GLU A 137 1.95 -13.14 -4.44
CA GLU A 137 2.38 -14.24 -5.32
C GLU A 137 1.71 -15.58 -4.93
N ILE A 138 1.47 -15.82 -3.64
CA ILE A 138 0.93 -17.09 -3.15
C ILE A 138 -0.57 -17.21 -3.40
N ASP A 139 -1.28 -16.07 -3.48
CA ASP A 139 -2.69 -16.02 -3.83
C ASP A 139 -3.01 -16.53 -5.26
N PHE A 140 -1.99 -16.90 -6.06
CA PHE A 140 -2.21 -17.59 -7.32
C PHE A 140 -2.71 -19.03 -7.10
N PRO A 141 -3.85 -19.43 -7.70
CA PRO A 141 -4.54 -20.71 -7.46
C PRO A 141 -3.75 -21.97 -7.85
N PHE A 142 -2.53 -21.81 -8.37
CA PHE A 142 -1.65 -22.88 -8.79
C PHE A 142 -0.50 -23.18 -7.80
N GLN A 143 -0.33 -22.39 -6.72
CA GLN A 143 0.78 -22.55 -5.76
C GLN A 143 0.37 -23.16 -4.41
N VAL A 144 -0.53 -24.15 -4.40
CA VAL A 144 -1.14 -24.77 -3.21
C VAL A 144 -0.13 -25.50 -2.27
N THR A 145 1.16 -25.53 -2.58
CA THR A 145 2.15 -26.32 -1.84
C THR A 145 3.11 -25.54 -0.95
N TYR A 146 3.12 -24.21 -0.99
CA TYR A 146 4.00 -23.42 -0.11
C TYR A 146 3.29 -22.98 1.17
N PRO A 147 3.86 -23.25 2.36
CA PRO A 147 3.32 -22.70 3.60
C PRO A 147 3.42 -21.17 3.60
N MET A 148 2.43 -20.50 4.20
CA MET A 148 2.26 -19.04 4.21
C MET A 148 3.53 -18.25 4.60
N PRO A 149 3.75 -17.03 4.07
CA PRO A 149 4.92 -16.18 4.36
C PRO A 149 4.99 -15.67 5.80
N GLU A 150 4.01 -15.95 6.65
CA GLU A 150 4.12 -15.76 8.11
C GLU A 150 5.32 -16.52 8.71
N ARG A 151 5.84 -17.53 7.99
CA ARG A 151 7.10 -18.19 8.32
C ARG A 151 8.32 -17.28 8.15
N ILE A 152 8.29 -16.35 7.21
CA ILE A 152 9.41 -15.44 6.92
C ILE A 152 9.48 -14.40 8.05
N LEU A 153 8.44 -13.59 8.21
CA LEU A 153 8.37 -12.55 9.24
C LEU A 153 6.95 -12.38 9.81
N PRO A 154 6.83 -11.91 11.08
CA PRO A 154 5.54 -11.68 11.72
C PRO A 154 4.76 -10.58 11.02
N ASN A 155 3.43 -10.56 11.21
CA ASN A 155 2.52 -9.63 10.50
C ASN A 155 2.81 -8.15 10.76
N VAL A 156 3.37 -7.80 11.92
CA VAL A 156 3.83 -6.43 12.21
C VAL A 156 4.90 -5.94 11.22
N CYS A 157 5.67 -6.84 10.59
CA CYS A 157 6.67 -6.46 9.59
C CYS A 157 6.06 -6.07 8.24
N ARG A 158 4.75 -6.29 8.03
CA ARG A 158 3.98 -5.91 6.84
C ARG A 158 3.36 -4.50 6.95
N LEU A 159 3.64 -3.78 8.03
CA LEU A 159 3.17 -2.42 8.21
C LEU A 159 4.23 -1.43 7.70
N THR A 160 3.79 -0.49 6.88
CA THR A 160 4.56 0.69 6.50
C THR A 160 4.51 1.72 7.63
N PHE A 161 3.33 1.89 8.24
CA PHE A 161 3.08 2.82 9.35
C PHE A 161 2.43 2.08 10.52
N GLU A 162 2.84 2.44 11.74
CA GLU A 162 2.16 1.97 12.96
C GLU A 162 0.93 2.85 13.26
N LEU A 163 -0.06 2.29 13.97
CA LEU A 163 -1.31 2.99 14.31
C LEU A 163 -1.03 4.29 15.09
N GLU A 164 -0.03 4.26 15.98
CA GLU A 164 0.40 5.37 16.81
C GLU A 164 0.95 6.56 15.99
N GLN A 165 1.40 6.33 14.76
CA GLN A 165 1.85 7.38 13.85
C GLN A 165 0.68 7.95 13.02
N VAL A 166 -0.25 7.08 12.64
CA VAL A 166 -1.38 7.40 11.76
C VAL A 166 -2.46 8.17 12.50
N LEU A 167 -2.93 7.63 13.64
CA LEU A 167 -4.12 8.13 14.33
C LEU A 167 -3.99 9.59 14.78
N PRO A 168 -2.90 10.04 15.44
CA PRO A 168 -2.79 11.43 15.87
C PRO A 168 -2.82 12.43 14.71
N SER A 169 -2.23 12.07 13.57
CA SER A 169 -2.18 12.91 12.37
C SER A 169 -3.56 13.11 11.75
N LEU A 170 -4.35 12.03 11.67
CA LEU A 170 -5.75 12.09 11.21
C LEU A 170 -6.61 12.92 12.16
N CYS A 171 -6.45 12.71 13.46
CA CYS A 171 -7.15 13.49 14.50
C CYS A 171 -6.79 14.99 14.43
N SER A 172 -5.52 15.32 14.16
CA SER A 172 -5.09 16.71 13.98
C SER A 172 -5.82 17.38 12.82
N ILE A 173 -5.88 16.73 11.65
CA ILE A 173 -6.63 17.25 10.50
C ILE A 173 -8.10 17.42 10.87
N ALA A 174 -8.74 16.42 11.50
CA ALA A 174 -10.15 16.51 11.86
C ALA A 174 -10.45 17.72 12.76
N ARG A 175 -9.56 18.05 13.70
CA ARG A 175 -9.71 19.18 14.62
C ARG A 175 -9.49 20.56 13.99
N GLU A 176 -8.97 20.65 12.77
CA GLU A 176 -8.87 21.92 12.04
C GLU A 176 -10.24 22.48 11.62
N MET A 177 -11.32 21.70 11.74
CA MET A 177 -12.68 22.20 11.49
C MET A 177 -13.03 23.36 12.41
N ASP A 178 -13.24 24.54 11.81
CA ASP A 178 -13.81 25.67 12.53
C ASP A 178 -15.29 25.44 12.90
N GLU A 179 -15.86 26.34 13.69
CA GLU A 179 -17.27 26.23 14.10
C GLU A 179 -18.25 26.25 12.91
N ALA A 180 -17.97 27.02 11.86
CA ALA A 180 -18.83 27.13 10.69
C ALA A 180 -18.82 25.82 9.88
N ALA A 181 -17.65 25.21 9.70
CA ALA A 181 -17.47 23.91 9.11
C ALA A 181 -18.23 22.84 9.89
N ARG A 182 -18.11 22.82 11.23
CA ARG A 182 -18.85 21.88 12.10
C ARG A 182 -20.36 22.03 11.99
N LYS A 183 -20.89 23.26 11.95
CA LYS A 183 -22.33 23.53 11.72
C LYS A 183 -22.78 23.12 10.31
N SER A 184 -21.91 23.25 9.31
CA SER A 184 -22.21 22.80 7.95
C SER A 184 -22.29 21.27 7.89
N VAL A 185 -21.33 20.58 8.52
CA VAL A 185 -21.30 19.12 8.60
C VAL A 185 -22.53 18.59 9.33
N SER A 186 -22.90 19.18 10.47
CA SER A 186 -24.04 18.71 11.26
C SER A 186 -25.40 18.79 10.55
N ARG A 187 -25.49 19.55 9.45
CA ARG A 187 -26.70 19.66 8.63
C ARG A 187 -26.70 18.75 7.40
N ALA A 188 -25.65 17.95 7.19
CA ALA A 188 -25.47 17.15 5.98
C ALA A 188 -26.55 16.07 5.81
N ASP A 189 -27.10 15.55 6.91
CA ASP A 189 -28.24 14.62 6.91
C ASP A 189 -29.58 15.37 6.70
N TYR A 190 -29.66 16.18 5.65
CA TYR A 190 -30.84 16.98 5.28
C TYR A 190 -31.39 17.88 6.42
N GLY A 191 -30.53 18.25 7.37
CA GLY A 191 -30.86 19.02 8.56
C GLY A 191 -31.56 18.23 9.67
N ALA A 192 -31.73 16.92 9.54
CA ALA A 192 -32.23 16.06 10.62
C ALA A 192 -31.28 16.12 11.82
N ASP A 193 -31.84 16.32 13.02
CA ASP A 193 -31.10 16.34 14.29
C ASP A 193 -29.81 17.20 14.29
N ALA A 194 -29.79 18.29 13.52
CA ALA A 194 -28.55 19.03 13.24
C ALA A 194 -27.86 19.58 14.50
N ASP A 195 -28.62 19.94 15.53
CA ASP A 195 -28.07 20.38 16.82
C ASP A 195 -27.41 19.21 17.57
N ARG A 196 -28.01 18.01 17.54
CA ARG A 196 -27.45 16.80 18.16
C ARG A 196 -26.20 16.31 17.43
N HIS A 197 -26.20 16.34 16.10
CA HIS A 197 -24.99 16.09 15.31
C HIS A 197 -23.88 17.07 15.65
N PHE A 198 -24.21 18.35 15.84
CA PHE A 198 -23.23 19.38 16.19
C PHE A 198 -22.63 19.15 17.57
N GLU A 199 -23.47 18.85 18.57
CA GLU A 199 -23.04 18.49 19.93
C GLU A 199 -22.13 17.26 19.92
N ALA A 200 -22.57 16.17 19.27
CA ALA A 200 -21.80 14.93 19.19
C ALA A 200 -20.47 15.11 18.43
N LEU A 201 -20.46 15.92 17.37
CA LEU A 201 -19.23 16.22 16.61
C LEU A 201 -18.23 17.00 17.48
N ASN A 202 -18.68 17.97 18.27
CA ASN A 202 -17.79 18.68 19.19
C ASN A 202 -17.23 17.73 20.26
N GLU A 203 -18.08 16.89 20.85
CA GLU A 203 -17.63 15.91 21.84
C GLU A 203 -16.55 14.98 21.26
N VAL A 204 -16.76 14.46 20.06
CA VAL A 204 -15.79 13.58 19.38
C VAL A 204 -14.47 14.32 19.14
N LEU A 205 -14.49 15.56 18.64
CA LEU A 205 -13.27 16.31 18.33
C LEU A 205 -12.50 16.75 19.58
N ASP A 206 -13.18 16.91 20.71
CA ASP A 206 -12.59 17.26 22.01
C ASP A 206 -11.89 16.05 22.68
N ARG A 207 -12.25 14.81 22.31
CA ARG A 207 -11.58 13.58 22.78
C ARG A 207 -10.19 13.46 22.15
N GLU A 208 -9.22 12.93 22.88
CA GLU A 208 -7.84 12.72 22.39
C GLU A 208 -7.75 11.85 21.13
N THR A 209 -8.63 10.86 20.99
CA THR A 209 -8.60 9.88 19.91
C THR A 209 -9.56 10.18 18.76
N CYS A 210 -10.42 11.21 18.86
CA CYS A 210 -11.46 11.52 17.87
C CYS A 210 -12.37 10.32 17.48
N LEU A 211 -12.54 9.36 18.39
CA LEU A 211 -13.33 8.16 18.11
C LEU A 211 -14.82 8.39 18.44
N PHE A 212 -15.66 7.87 17.55
CA PHE A 212 -17.08 7.66 17.78
C PHE A 212 -17.29 6.61 18.87
N ASP A 213 -18.45 6.64 19.50
CA ASP A 213 -18.82 5.58 20.42
C ASP A 213 -19.03 4.26 19.66
N LYS A 214 -18.62 3.14 20.26
CA LYS A 214 -18.45 1.83 19.60
C LYS A 214 -19.70 1.30 18.86
N GLU A 215 -20.89 1.78 19.22
CA GLU A 215 -22.17 1.36 18.66
C GLU A 215 -22.92 2.49 17.95
N GLU A 216 -22.38 3.71 17.97
CA GLU A 216 -23.02 4.89 17.42
C GLU A 216 -22.73 5.00 15.92
N ARG A 217 -23.78 4.85 15.12
CA ARG A 217 -23.70 4.90 13.64
C ARG A 217 -24.37 6.13 13.06
N TRP A 218 -25.07 6.90 13.88
CA TRP A 218 -25.85 8.03 13.43
C TRP A 218 -25.19 9.35 13.83
N LEU A 219 -24.94 9.59 15.12
CA LEU A 219 -24.47 10.87 15.63
C LEU A 219 -22.99 10.83 16.10
N PRO A 220 -22.03 11.54 15.49
CA PRO A 220 -22.11 12.35 14.29
C PRO A 220 -21.79 11.55 13.00
N ALA A 221 -21.59 10.23 13.12
CA ALA A 221 -21.01 9.38 12.08
C ALA A 221 -21.70 9.49 10.72
N GLU A 222 -23.03 9.50 10.65
CA GLU A 222 -23.79 9.61 9.40
C GLU A 222 -23.46 10.93 8.67
N ALA A 223 -23.58 12.06 9.38
CA ALA A 223 -23.30 13.37 8.80
C ALA A 223 -21.84 13.49 8.32
N VAL A 224 -20.88 12.95 9.09
CA VAL A 224 -19.46 12.88 8.71
C VAL A 224 -19.27 11.98 7.48
N GLY A 225 -19.94 10.84 7.43
CA GLY A 225 -19.95 9.91 6.29
C GLY A 225 -20.48 10.54 5.01
N LEU A 226 -21.59 11.28 5.10
CA LEU A 226 -22.18 11.98 3.97
C LEU A 226 -21.25 13.08 3.42
N VAL A 227 -20.63 13.88 4.28
CA VAL A 227 -19.71 14.93 3.85
C VAL A 227 -18.43 14.38 3.25
N SER A 228 -17.86 13.33 3.85
CA SER A 228 -16.66 12.64 3.32
C SER A 228 -16.92 11.88 2.03
N HIS A 229 -18.16 11.87 1.52
CA HIS A 229 -18.50 11.26 0.22
C HIS A 229 -18.35 12.25 -0.95
N VAL A 230 -18.37 13.56 -0.66
CA VAL A 230 -18.47 14.61 -1.67
C VAL A 230 -17.19 15.45 -1.68
N SER A 231 -16.24 15.11 -2.55
CA SER A 231 -14.91 15.76 -2.63
C SER A 231 -14.95 17.28 -2.90
N GLY A 232 -16.06 17.80 -3.44
CA GLY A 232 -16.29 19.24 -3.60
C GLY A 232 -16.73 19.99 -2.33
N ASN A 233 -17.02 19.29 -1.23
CA ASN A 233 -17.40 19.93 0.03
C ASN A 233 -16.16 20.50 0.75
N SER A 234 -16.25 21.72 1.29
CA SER A 234 -15.14 22.36 1.99
C SER A 234 -14.66 21.58 3.23
N SER A 235 -15.55 20.81 3.84
CA SER A 235 -15.24 19.96 5.01
C SER A 235 -14.88 18.52 4.63
N PHE A 236 -14.84 18.18 3.33
CA PHE A 236 -14.54 16.82 2.85
C PHE A 236 -13.29 16.23 3.51
N VAL A 237 -12.15 16.92 3.41
CA VAL A 237 -10.85 16.44 3.92
C VAL A 237 -10.91 16.14 5.43
N HIS A 238 -11.54 17.03 6.19
CA HIS A 238 -11.64 16.90 7.65
C HIS A 238 -12.56 15.75 8.05
N CYS A 239 -13.69 15.59 7.35
CA CYS A 239 -14.60 14.47 7.58
C CYS A 239 -13.98 13.14 7.13
N THR A 240 -13.25 13.11 6.02
CA THR A 240 -12.49 11.92 5.59
C THR A 240 -11.45 11.55 6.63
N ALA A 241 -10.69 12.52 7.17
CA ALA A 241 -9.71 12.24 8.22
C ALA A 241 -10.37 11.67 9.49
N LEU A 242 -11.49 12.25 9.92
CA LEU A 242 -12.24 11.78 11.10
C LEU A 242 -12.81 10.38 10.91
N LEU A 243 -13.40 10.11 9.75
CA LEU A 243 -13.91 8.77 9.43
C LEU A 243 -12.76 7.76 9.36
N LEU A 244 -11.63 8.13 8.76
CA LEU A 244 -10.46 7.25 8.63
C LEU A 244 -9.84 6.94 9.99
N ALA A 245 -9.78 7.90 10.90
CA ALA A 245 -9.33 7.69 12.28
C ALA A 245 -10.17 6.60 12.99
N ASN A 246 -11.48 6.58 12.73
CA ASN A 246 -12.37 5.55 13.26
C ASN A 246 -12.18 4.19 12.56
N ALA A 247 -12.01 4.20 11.23
CA ALA A 247 -11.78 2.99 10.46
C ALA A 247 -10.48 2.29 10.86
N VAL A 248 -9.35 3.01 10.98
CA VAL A 248 -8.05 2.40 11.38
C VAL A 248 -8.09 1.77 12.77
N GLN A 249 -8.91 2.31 13.67
CA GLN A 249 -9.07 1.76 15.02
C GLN A 249 -9.94 0.50 15.05
N THR A 250 -10.92 0.42 14.15
CA THR A 250 -11.93 -0.65 14.13
C THR A 250 -11.67 -1.70 13.05
N GLY A 251 -10.62 -1.53 12.24
CA GLY A 251 -10.31 -2.39 11.10
C GLY A 251 -11.32 -2.24 9.96
N ASP A 252 -11.83 -1.02 9.73
CA ASP A 252 -12.87 -0.70 8.75
C ASP A 252 -14.08 -1.64 8.82
N PHE A 253 -14.53 -1.99 10.04
CA PHE A 253 -15.61 -2.97 10.27
C PHE A 253 -16.93 -2.64 9.55
N TYR A 254 -17.16 -1.37 9.24
CA TYR A 254 -18.33 -0.90 8.51
C TYR A 254 -18.11 -0.72 7.01
N SER A 255 -16.92 -1.09 6.51
CA SER A 255 -16.49 -0.93 5.12
C SER A 255 -16.68 0.50 4.64
N ASP A 256 -16.32 1.46 5.48
CA ASP A 256 -16.46 2.89 5.21
C ASP A 256 -15.46 3.37 4.16
N PHE A 257 -14.33 2.66 3.98
CA PHE A 257 -13.23 3.15 3.14
C PHE A 257 -12.98 2.40 1.84
N SER A 258 -13.36 1.12 1.70
CA SER A 258 -13.14 0.38 0.44
C SER A 258 -13.79 1.11 -0.75
N PHE A 259 -15.10 1.37 -0.67
CA PHE A 259 -15.82 2.05 -1.75
C PHE A 259 -15.36 3.51 -1.94
N ARG A 260 -14.96 4.19 -0.85
CA ARG A 260 -14.47 5.58 -0.93
C ARG A 260 -13.12 5.65 -1.61
N TRP A 261 -12.26 4.65 -1.41
CA TRP A 261 -11.00 4.56 -2.13
C TRP A 261 -11.28 4.46 -3.63
N MET A 262 -12.15 3.55 -4.06
CA MET A 262 -12.49 3.40 -5.48
C MET A 262 -13.02 4.69 -6.13
N GLN A 263 -13.78 5.49 -5.37
CA GLN A 263 -14.34 6.74 -5.88
C GLN A 263 -13.34 7.91 -5.86
N HIS A 264 -12.47 7.97 -4.85
CA HIS A 264 -11.70 9.18 -4.54
C HIS A 264 -10.18 8.98 -4.59
N ALA A 265 -9.65 7.81 -4.98
CA ALA A 265 -8.21 7.52 -5.04
C ALA A 265 -7.40 8.63 -5.72
N THR A 266 -7.80 9.05 -6.93
CA THR A 266 -7.13 10.13 -7.67
C THR A 266 -7.16 11.45 -6.90
N TYR A 267 -8.26 11.75 -6.20
CA TYR A 267 -8.37 12.96 -5.40
C TYR A 267 -7.47 12.89 -4.16
N TYR A 268 -7.48 11.77 -3.43
CA TYR A 268 -6.60 11.54 -2.28
C TYR A 268 -5.13 11.69 -2.68
N ASN A 269 -4.72 11.07 -3.79
CA ASN A 269 -3.34 11.14 -4.29
C ASN A 269 -2.93 12.54 -4.79
N SER A 270 -3.87 13.44 -5.09
CA SER A 270 -3.58 14.80 -5.60
C SER A 270 -3.78 15.91 -4.56
N MET A 271 -4.13 15.58 -3.32
CA MET A 271 -4.21 16.54 -2.23
C MET A 271 -2.87 17.24 -1.97
N ILE A 272 -2.93 18.42 -1.35
CA ILE A 272 -1.73 19.07 -0.82
C ILE A 272 -1.10 18.21 0.28
N GLU A 273 0.23 18.22 0.38
CA GLU A 273 0.99 17.25 1.16
C GLU A 273 0.54 17.15 2.62
N ARG A 274 0.27 18.28 3.29
CA ARG A 274 -0.19 18.31 4.69
C ARG A 274 -1.45 17.48 4.97
N PHE A 275 -2.29 17.29 3.95
CA PHE A 275 -3.51 16.48 4.05
C PHE A 275 -3.32 15.12 3.40
N ARG A 276 -2.63 15.07 2.26
CA ARG A 276 -2.33 13.85 1.51
C ARG A 276 -1.61 12.84 2.39
N ALA A 277 -0.54 13.25 3.06
CA ALA A 277 0.34 12.38 3.83
C ALA A 277 -0.43 11.58 4.91
N PRO A 278 -1.17 12.20 5.85
CA PRO A 278 -1.92 11.46 6.84
C PRO A 278 -3.06 10.60 6.27
N ILE A 279 -3.78 11.10 5.25
CA ILE A 279 -4.88 10.35 4.62
C ILE A 279 -4.34 9.09 3.93
N ILE A 280 -3.28 9.21 3.14
CA ILE A 280 -2.65 8.06 2.47
C ILE A 280 -2.06 7.09 3.49
N ALA A 281 -1.45 7.58 4.58
CA ALA A 281 -0.95 6.73 5.66
C ALA A 281 -2.09 5.93 6.34
N GLY A 282 -3.25 6.54 6.57
CA GLY A 282 -4.41 5.84 7.13
C GLY A 282 -5.03 4.81 6.19
N VAL A 283 -5.17 5.13 4.90
CA VAL A 283 -5.65 4.15 3.91
C VAL A 283 -4.64 3.02 3.74
N ARG A 284 -3.34 3.35 3.74
CA ARG A 284 -2.27 2.35 3.73
C ARG A 284 -2.44 1.40 4.90
N TYR A 285 -2.54 1.92 6.13
CA TYR A 285 -2.74 1.09 7.32
C TYR A 285 -3.94 0.14 7.17
N LEU A 286 -5.09 0.61 6.69
CA LEU A 286 -6.27 -0.25 6.44
C LEU A 286 -5.97 -1.37 5.45
N TYR A 287 -5.45 -1.04 4.26
CA TYR A 287 -5.02 -2.03 3.26
C TYR A 287 -4.04 -3.05 3.85
N GLU A 288 -3.21 -2.58 4.78
CA GLU A 288 -2.17 -3.36 5.39
C GLU A 288 -2.66 -4.32 6.47
N THR A 289 -3.65 -3.92 7.26
CA THR A 289 -4.17 -4.70 8.39
C THR A 289 -5.39 -5.55 8.07
N ASP A 290 -6.20 -5.15 7.09
CA ASP A 290 -7.42 -5.87 6.70
C ASP A 290 -7.18 -6.58 5.38
N CYS A 291 -7.28 -7.92 5.33
CA CYS A 291 -7.13 -8.71 4.12
C CYS A 291 -8.30 -8.56 3.14
N GLU A 292 -9.46 -8.12 3.62
CA GLU A 292 -10.68 -7.93 2.82
C GLU A 292 -10.77 -6.53 2.20
N PHE A 293 -9.86 -5.61 2.54
CA PHE A 293 -9.82 -4.29 1.93
C PHE A 293 -9.73 -4.42 0.39
N LEU A 294 -10.82 -4.04 -0.29
CA LEU A 294 -11.02 -4.13 -1.75
C LEU A 294 -11.01 -5.55 -2.35
N SER A 295 -11.24 -6.60 -1.57
CA SER A 295 -11.23 -8.01 -2.04
C SER A 295 -12.44 -8.39 -2.91
N LEU A 296 -13.61 -7.79 -2.65
CA LEU A 296 -14.90 -8.20 -3.25
C LEU A 296 -15.41 -7.28 -4.37
N GLU A 297 -14.77 -6.14 -4.60
CA GLU A 297 -15.26 -5.16 -5.57
C GLU A 297 -14.91 -5.62 -7.00
N GLU A 298 -15.94 -5.65 -7.86
CA GLU A 298 -15.98 -6.37 -9.12
C GLU A 298 -14.84 -6.02 -10.08
N ARG A 299 -13.77 -6.82 -10.09
CA ARG A 299 -12.89 -7.13 -11.25
C ARG A 299 -12.57 -5.96 -12.19
N GLU A 300 -12.36 -4.75 -11.67
CA GLU A 300 -11.66 -3.74 -12.45
C GLU A 300 -10.27 -4.26 -12.72
N GLU A 301 -9.83 -4.19 -13.98
CA GLU A 301 -8.45 -4.50 -14.32
C GLU A 301 -7.58 -3.38 -13.77
N PHE A 302 -6.91 -3.64 -12.65
CA PHE A 302 -5.90 -2.72 -12.12
C PHE A 302 -4.59 -2.93 -12.89
N ASP A 303 -4.01 -1.85 -13.37
CA ASP A 303 -2.67 -1.85 -13.95
C ASP A 303 -1.84 -0.77 -13.23
N PRO A 304 -0.86 -1.16 -12.41
CA PRO A 304 -0.11 -0.21 -11.59
C PRO A 304 0.81 0.71 -12.41
N VAL A 305 0.99 0.45 -13.71
CA VAL A 305 1.76 1.30 -14.61
C VAL A 305 0.88 2.21 -15.44
N LEU A 306 -0.28 1.72 -15.90
CA LEU A 306 -1.20 2.54 -16.69
C LEU A 306 -2.08 3.45 -15.83
N PHE A 307 -2.41 3.03 -14.61
CA PHE A 307 -3.30 3.74 -13.69
C PHE A 307 -2.67 3.90 -12.28
N PRO A 308 -1.46 4.45 -12.16
CA PRO A 308 -0.78 4.62 -10.87
C PRO A 308 -1.60 5.49 -9.89
N GLU A 309 -2.44 6.40 -10.38
CA GLU A 309 -3.31 7.25 -9.58
C GLU A 309 -4.43 6.50 -8.84
N LYS A 310 -4.72 5.26 -9.24
CA LYS A 310 -5.64 4.35 -8.55
C LYS A 310 -4.98 3.55 -7.43
N MET A 311 -3.64 3.57 -7.35
CA MET A 311 -2.88 2.87 -6.31
C MET A 311 -2.71 3.77 -5.08
N ILE A 312 -2.62 3.16 -3.90
CA ILE A 312 -2.30 3.87 -2.66
C ILE A 312 -0.85 4.34 -2.79
N GLY A 313 -0.62 5.66 -2.70
CA GLY A 313 0.72 6.23 -2.85
C GLY A 313 1.72 5.59 -1.87
N ALA A 314 2.89 5.21 -2.38
CA ALA A 314 3.96 4.64 -1.56
C ALA A 314 4.78 5.71 -0.81
N LYS A 315 4.83 6.94 -1.35
CA LYS A 315 5.66 8.02 -0.82
C LYS A 315 4.83 9.02 -0.01
N VAL A 316 5.02 8.94 1.30
CA VAL A 316 4.54 9.91 2.28
C VAL A 316 5.75 10.60 2.88
N ASP A 317 5.75 11.93 2.94
CA ASP A 317 6.81 12.64 3.67
C ASP A 317 6.67 12.34 5.17
N LEU A 318 7.58 11.49 5.68
CA LEU A 318 7.58 11.05 7.07
C LEU A 318 7.78 12.20 8.05
N GLU A 319 8.36 13.33 7.63
CA GLU A 319 8.52 14.51 8.48
C GLU A 319 7.18 15.14 8.88
N LEU A 320 6.10 14.82 8.15
CA LEU A 320 4.76 15.28 8.45
C LEU A 320 3.97 14.35 9.37
N LEU A 321 4.51 13.17 9.68
CA LEU A 321 3.94 12.24 10.64
C LEU A 321 4.71 12.34 11.98
N PRO A 322 4.04 12.17 13.12
CA PRO A 322 4.72 12.10 14.39
C PRO A 322 5.69 10.92 14.39
N ALA A 323 6.86 11.13 15.01
CA ALA A 323 7.83 10.06 15.21
C ALA A 323 7.19 8.91 16.00
N PRO A 324 7.54 7.65 15.70
CA PRO A 324 7.09 6.52 16.51
C PRO A 324 7.58 6.70 17.96
N GLY A 325 6.68 6.50 18.91
CA GLY A 325 6.93 6.62 20.36
C GLY A 325 7.70 5.45 20.96
#